data_AF-A0AAV5SAN5-F1
#
_entry.id   AF-A0AAV5SAN5-F1
#
_cell.length_a   1.000
_cell.length_b   1.000
_cell.length_c   1.000
_cell.angle_alpha   90.00
_cell.angle_beta   90.00
_cell.angle_gamma   90.00
#
_symmetry.space_group_name_H-M   'P 1'
#
loop_
_entity.id
_entity.type
_entity.pdbx_description
1 polymer ?
#
loop_
_entity_poly.entity_id
_entity_poly.type
_entity_poly.pdbx_seq_one_letter_code
_entity_poly.pdbx_strand_id
1 'polypeptide(L)'
;FSSMFSQLFVLLLIAVSLIAADGVWSEWTETPNSPCSDVCGYCGVRVTATRTCSTAALCSGIAQRYEECGTKMCPFPRNTCCTGYIKGLRPDGTFECVVATNNIAAKTKLA
;
A
#
# COMPACT_ATOMS: atom_id res chain seq x y z
N PHE A 1 -31.99 -24.55 39.05
CA PHE A 1 -32.23 -24.03 37.69
C PHE A 1 -31.98 -22.52 37.57
N SER A 2 -32.56 -21.64 38.40
CA SER A 2 -32.35 -20.17 38.29
C SER A 2 -30.90 -19.69 38.43
N SER A 3 -30.06 -20.37 39.22
CA SER A 3 -28.64 -20.01 39.40
C SER A 3 -27.78 -20.27 38.16
N MET A 4 -28.07 -21.32 37.38
CA MET A 4 -27.32 -21.62 36.15
C MET A 4 -27.61 -20.64 35.02
N PHE A 5 -28.86 -20.20 34.88
CA PHE A 5 -29.22 -19.17 33.88
C PHE A 5 -28.57 -17.82 34.18
N SER A 6 -28.43 -17.48 35.47
CA SER A 6 -27.73 -16.26 35.90
C SER A 6 -26.23 -16.31 35.58
N GLN A 7 -25.57 -17.44 35.81
CA GLN A 7 -24.15 -17.64 35.47
C GLN A 7 -23.91 -17.57 33.96
N LEU A 8 -24.79 -18.20 33.17
CA LEU A 8 -24.71 -18.16 31.70
C LEU A 8 -24.91 -16.73 31.17
N PHE A 9 -25.85 -15.97 31.75
CA PHE A 9 -26.09 -14.58 31.40
C PHE A 9 -24.89 -13.68 31.75
N VAL A 10 -24.28 -13.86 32.91
CA VAL A 10 -23.07 -13.12 33.32
C VAL A 10 -21.89 -13.44 32.40
N LEU A 11 -21.67 -14.71 32.04
CA LEU A 11 -20.63 -15.10 31.09
C LEU A 11 -20.88 -14.50 29.69
N LEU A 12 -22.15 -14.45 29.26
CA LEU A 12 -22.54 -13.86 27.98
C LEU A 12 -22.34 -12.34 27.99
N LEU A 13 -22.64 -11.65 29.09
CA LEU A 13 -22.36 -10.22 29.25
C LEU A 13 -20.86 -9.89 29.25
N ILE A 14 -20.04 -10.70 29.94
CA ILE A 14 -18.58 -10.54 29.95
C ILE A 14 -18.01 -10.76 28.53
N ALA A 15 -18.49 -11.79 27.82
CA ALA A 15 -18.10 -12.05 26.45
C ALA A 15 -18.49 -10.90 25.51
N VAL A 16 -19.72 -10.37 25.61
CA VAL A 16 -20.18 -9.22 24.82
C VAL A 16 -19.34 -7.97 25.09
N SER A 17 -18.95 -7.74 26.33
CA SER A 17 -18.11 -6.58 26.73
C SER A 17 -16.72 -6.63 26.10
N LEU A 18 -16.12 -7.83 26.00
CA LEU A 18 -14.80 -8.02 25.38
C LEU A 18 -14.82 -7.90 23.85
N ILE A 19 -15.97 -8.14 23.22
CA ILE A 19 -16.16 -8.02 21.77
C ILE A 19 -16.53 -6.57 21.39
N ALA A 20 -17.06 -5.78 22.33
CA ALA A 20 -17.53 -4.41 22.09
C ALA A 20 -16.45 -3.32 22.24
N ALA A 21 -15.21 -3.67 22.55
CA ALA A 21 -14.12 -2.71 22.45
C ALA A 21 -13.83 -2.47 20.96
N ASP A 22 -14.20 -1.31 20.45
CA ASP A 22 -13.90 -0.89 19.08
C ASP A 22 -12.62 -0.05 19.04
N GLY A 23 -11.76 -0.38 18.08
CA GLY A 23 -10.60 0.45 17.76
C GLY A 23 -11.04 1.52 16.78
N VAL A 24 -10.80 2.79 17.11
CA VAL A 24 -11.08 3.90 16.20
C VAL A 24 -9.78 4.27 15.50
N TRP A 25 -9.84 4.31 14.17
CA TRP A 25 -8.76 4.84 13.35
C TRP A 25 -8.69 6.35 13.48
N SER A 26 -7.48 6.89 13.62
CA SER A 26 -7.24 8.32 13.41
C SER A 26 -7.46 8.70 11.94
N GLU A 27 -7.57 10.00 11.71
CA GLU A 27 -7.46 10.55 10.36
C GLU A 27 -6.11 10.19 9.72
N TRP A 28 -6.11 10.15 8.39
CA TRP A 28 -4.90 9.93 7.61
C TRP A 28 -4.01 11.17 7.66
N THR A 29 -2.74 10.96 7.97
CA THR A 29 -1.69 11.97 7.93
C THR A 29 -0.80 11.71 6.73
N GLU A 30 -0.79 12.63 5.77
CA GLU A 30 0.05 12.57 4.57
C GLU A 30 1.54 12.65 4.91
N THR A 31 2.37 11.91 4.18
CA THR A 31 3.82 11.83 4.35
C THR A 31 4.54 12.23 3.05
N PRO A 32 4.48 13.50 2.64
CA PRO A 32 4.90 13.96 1.31
C PRO A 32 6.40 13.78 1.01
N ASN A 33 7.22 13.54 2.04
CA ASN A 33 8.68 13.39 1.92
C ASN A 33 9.17 12.01 2.39
N SER A 34 8.31 10.99 2.38
CA SER A 34 8.77 9.63 2.68
C SER A 34 9.86 9.21 1.69
N PRO A 35 11.00 8.69 2.17
CA PRO A 35 12.03 8.17 1.29
C PRO A 35 11.48 7.00 0.48
N CYS A 36 11.96 6.88 -0.76
CA CYS A 36 11.70 5.72 -1.58
C CYS A 36 12.64 4.58 -1.20
N SER A 37 12.13 3.36 -1.06
CA SER A 37 12.95 2.19 -0.70
C SER A 37 13.96 1.81 -1.78
N ASP A 38 13.77 2.26 -3.03
CA ASP A 38 14.71 2.12 -4.13
C ASP A 38 14.62 3.35 -5.04
N VAL A 39 15.72 3.77 -5.65
CA VAL A 39 15.79 5.04 -6.39
C VAL A 39 15.64 4.87 -7.90
N CYS A 40 15.46 3.63 -8.38
CA CYS A 40 15.38 3.30 -9.80
C CYS A 40 14.37 2.18 -10.11
N GLY A 41 14.04 2.05 -11.40
CA GLY A 41 13.32 0.95 -12.01
C GLY A 41 11.82 0.87 -11.70
N TYR A 42 11.25 1.84 -10.98
CA TYR A 42 9.97 1.66 -10.27
C TYR A 42 9.99 0.48 -9.29
N CYS A 43 11.17 0.14 -8.76
CA CYS A 43 11.33 -0.96 -7.82
C CYS A 43 11.07 -0.55 -6.36
N GLY A 44 10.99 0.75 -6.10
CA GLY A 44 10.85 1.29 -4.76
C GLY A 44 9.39 1.55 -4.39
N VAL A 45 9.10 1.49 -3.10
CA VAL A 45 7.84 1.95 -2.52
C VAL A 45 8.13 3.01 -1.47
N ARG A 46 7.20 3.95 -1.30
CA ARG A 46 7.23 4.92 -0.22
C ARG A 46 5.86 5.03 0.44
N VAL A 47 5.86 5.44 1.69
CA VAL A 47 4.62 5.70 2.44
C VAL A 47 4.05 7.04 1.98
N THR A 48 2.77 7.09 1.65
CA THR A 48 2.08 8.33 1.26
C THR A 48 1.22 8.88 2.37
N ALA A 49 0.67 8.02 3.21
CA ALA A 49 -0.08 8.43 4.39
C ALA A 49 -0.04 7.36 5.47
N THR A 50 -0.14 7.81 6.72
CA THR A 50 -0.22 6.94 7.90
C THR A 50 -1.43 7.29 8.75
N ARG A 51 -1.92 6.31 9.50
CA ARG A 51 -2.92 6.51 10.55
C ARG A 51 -2.62 5.59 11.72
N THR A 52 -3.09 5.95 12.89
CA THR A 52 -2.90 5.17 14.13
C THR A 52 -4.24 4.69 14.65
N CYS A 53 -4.25 3.51 15.26
CA CYS A 53 -5.42 3.00 15.94
C CYS A 53 -5.37 3.39 17.42
N SER A 54 -6.50 3.79 18.00
CA SER A 54 -6.60 4.06 19.44
C SER A 54 -6.22 2.83 20.29
N THR A 55 -6.53 1.62 19.81
CA THR A 55 -6.16 0.34 20.43
C THR A 55 -5.68 -0.65 19.37
N ALA A 56 -4.37 -0.89 19.30
CA ALA A 56 -3.71 -1.58 18.19
C ALA A 56 -4.30 -2.94 17.76
N ALA A 57 -4.99 -3.65 18.65
CA ALA A 57 -5.61 -4.96 18.36
C ALA A 57 -7.07 -4.90 17.88
N LEU A 58 -7.71 -3.73 17.95
CA LEU A 58 -9.16 -3.58 17.72
C LEU A 58 -9.49 -2.93 16.36
N CYS A 59 -8.52 -2.30 15.69
CA CYS A 59 -8.70 -1.80 14.34
C CYS A 59 -8.35 -2.87 13.29
N SER A 60 -9.24 -3.06 12.31
CA SER A 60 -8.95 -3.85 11.12
C SER A 60 -8.49 -2.98 9.94
N GLY A 61 -7.61 -3.52 9.10
CA GLY A 61 -7.11 -2.89 7.88
C GLY A 61 -5.70 -2.30 7.99
N ILE A 62 -5.28 -1.61 6.94
CA ILE A 62 -3.92 -1.07 6.82
C ILE A 62 -3.73 0.21 7.64
N ALA A 63 -2.56 0.36 8.25
CA ALA A 63 -2.13 1.57 8.96
C ALA A 63 -1.35 2.55 8.05
N GLN A 64 -0.88 2.08 6.90
CA GLN A 64 -0.04 2.85 5.99
C GLN A 64 -0.52 2.66 4.55
N ARG A 65 -0.51 3.74 3.78
CA ARG A 65 -0.68 3.72 2.32
C ARG A 65 0.68 3.82 1.66
N TYR A 66 0.82 3.15 0.52
CA TYR A 66 2.06 3.10 -0.23
C TYR A 66 1.83 3.50 -1.68
N GLU A 67 2.88 4.01 -2.31
CA GLU A 67 2.96 4.18 -3.75
C GLU A 67 4.32 3.73 -4.28
N GLU A 68 4.37 3.36 -5.55
CA GLU A 68 5.62 3.01 -6.24
C GLU A 68 6.39 4.27 -6.63
N CYS A 69 7.71 4.20 -6.56
CA CYS A 69 8.61 5.32 -6.80
C CYS A 69 9.96 4.87 -7.38
N GLY A 70 10.81 5.83 -7.74
CA GLY A 70 12.10 5.55 -8.40
C GLY A 70 11.97 5.38 -9.91
N THR A 71 11.42 6.38 -10.61
CA THR A 71 11.08 6.31 -12.05
C THR A 71 12.27 6.11 -12.99
N LYS A 72 13.46 6.53 -12.55
CA LYS A 72 14.70 6.48 -13.34
C LYS A 72 15.10 5.04 -13.64
N MET A 73 15.68 4.79 -14.79
CA MET A 73 16.19 3.46 -15.14
C MET A 73 17.29 2.99 -14.19
N CYS A 74 17.23 1.72 -13.78
CA CYS A 74 18.33 1.11 -13.04
C CYS A 74 19.52 0.82 -13.96
N PRO A 75 20.75 1.02 -13.48
CA PRO A 75 21.95 0.59 -14.18
C PRO A 75 22.14 -0.93 -14.08
N PHE A 76 22.92 -1.47 -15.02
CA PHE A 76 23.44 -2.85 -14.95
C PHE A 76 24.18 -3.07 -13.60
N PRO A 77 24.11 -4.26 -12.97
CA PRO A 77 23.58 -5.55 -13.46
C PRO A 77 22.10 -5.80 -13.19
N ARG A 78 21.39 -4.84 -12.60
CA ARG A 78 19.98 -5.00 -12.27
C ARG A 78 19.12 -4.87 -13.53
N ASN A 79 17.92 -5.45 -13.49
CA ASN A 79 16.92 -5.16 -14.51
C ASN A 79 16.67 -3.65 -14.56
N THR A 80 16.68 -3.09 -15.78
CA THR A 80 16.51 -1.65 -15.99
C THR A 80 15.20 -1.11 -15.41
N CYS A 81 14.13 -1.90 -15.50
CA CYS A 81 12.82 -1.64 -14.91
C CYS A 81 12.33 -2.89 -14.16
N CYS A 82 11.58 -2.69 -13.08
CA CYS A 82 10.95 -3.76 -12.32
C CYS A 82 9.70 -4.31 -13.03
N THR A 83 9.19 -5.44 -12.53
CA THR A 83 8.03 -6.13 -13.10
C THR A 83 6.83 -5.19 -13.24
N GLY A 84 6.14 -5.23 -14.37
CA GLY A 84 5.04 -4.32 -14.69
C GLY A 84 5.48 -3.01 -15.35
N TYR A 85 6.80 -2.75 -15.43
CA TYR A 85 7.36 -1.56 -16.03
C TYR A 85 8.32 -1.88 -17.20
N ILE A 86 8.32 -1.01 -18.21
CA ILE A 86 9.19 -1.08 -19.38
C ILE A 86 9.89 0.26 -19.61
N LYS A 87 10.96 0.25 -20.40
CA LYS A 87 11.62 1.48 -20.85
C LYS A 87 10.68 2.30 -21.74
N GLY A 88 10.39 3.53 -21.33
CA GLY A 88 9.60 4.51 -22.07
C GLY A 88 10.35 5.82 -22.28
N LEU A 89 9.89 6.60 -23.27
CA LEU A 89 10.34 7.97 -23.49
C LEU A 89 9.27 8.91 -22.93
N ARG A 90 9.63 9.72 -21.94
CA ARG A 90 8.74 10.74 -21.37
C ARG A 90 8.69 11.97 -22.29
N PRO A 91 7.65 12.83 -22.25
CA PRO A 91 7.55 14.00 -23.12
C PRO A 91 8.70 15.00 -23.01
N ASP A 92 9.47 14.95 -21.93
CA ASP A 92 10.69 15.74 -21.71
C ASP A 92 11.94 15.19 -22.44
N GLY A 93 11.80 14.09 -23.17
CA GLY A 93 12.90 13.41 -23.87
C GLY A 93 13.74 12.51 -22.98
N THR A 94 13.38 12.34 -21.71
CA THR A 94 14.11 11.46 -20.79
C THR A 94 13.61 10.02 -20.86
N PHE A 95 14.54 9.11 -20.64
CA PHE A 95 14.27 7.68 -20.58
C PHE A 95 13.95 7.29 -19.14
N GLU A 96 12.69 6.95 -18.89
CA GLU A 96 12.22 6.45 -17.60
C GLU A 96 11.52 5.10 -17.75
N CYS A 97 11.33 4.41 -16.63
CA CYS A 97 10.46 3.25 -16.59
C CYS A 97 9.00 3.74 -16.62
N VAL A 98 8.15 3.10 -17.42
CA VAL A 98 6.73 3.42 -17.56
C VAL A 98 5.93 2.13 -17.47
N VAL A 99 4.65 2.22 -17.11
CA VAL A 99 3.78 1.05 -17.01
C VAL A 99 3.75 0.30 -18.34
N ALA A 100 3.92 -1.01 -18.29
CA ALA A 100 3.81 -1.87 -19.45
C ALA A 100 2.36 -1.85 -19.96
N THR A 101 2.10 -1.06 -21.00
CA THR A 101 0.80 -1.09 -21.67
C THR A 101 0.77 -2.21 -22.70
N ASN A 102 -0.33 -2.96 -22.76
CA ASN A 102 -0.54 -3.97 -23.81
C ASN A 102 -0.72 -3.35 -25.21
N ASN A 103 -0.84 -2.03 -25.30
CA ASN A 103 -0.92 -1.28 -26.56
C ASN A 103 0.45 -0.69 -26.88
N ILE A 104 1.35 -1.53 -27.37
CA ILE A 104 2.57 -1.07 -28.03
C ILE A 104 2.11 -0.34 -29.29
N ALA A 105 2.36 0.98 -29.38
CA ALA A 105 2.10 1.73 -30.60
C ALA A 105 2.79 1.01 -31.77
N ALA A 106 2.00 0.63 -32.79
CA ALA A 106 2.48 -0.17 -33.89
C ALA A 106 3.74 0.46 -34.51
N LYS A 107 4.81 -0.34 -34.65
CA LYS A 107 5.96 0.05 -35.47
C LYS A 107 5.56 -0.05 -36.93
N THR A 108 4.84 0.94 -37.45
CA THR A 108 4.53 1.00 -38.88
C THR A 108 4.78 2.40 -39.39
N LYS A 109 6.03 2.63 -39.81
CA LYS A 109 6.27 3.25 -41.11
C LYS A 109 7.01 2.21 -41.93
N LEU A 110 6.27 1.28 -42.53
CA LEU A 110 6.78 0.63 -43.74
C LEU A 110 6.83 1.77 -44.77
N ALA A 111 8.05 2.14 -45.13
CA ALA A 111 8.31 2.93 -46.32
C ALA A 111 7.99 2.09 -47.57
#